data_AF-A0A9N9HIC4-F1
#
_entry.id   AF-A0A9N9HIC4-F1
#
_cell.length_a   1.000
_cell.length_b   1.000
_cell.length_c   1.000
_cell.angle_alpha   90.00
_cell.angle_beta   90.00
_cell.angle_gamma   90.00
#
_symmetry.space_group_name_H-M   'P 1'
#
loop_
_entity.id
_entity.type
_entity.pdbx_description
1 polymer ?
#
loop_
_entity_poly.entity_id
_entity_poly.type
_entity_poly.pdbx_seq_one_letter_code
_entity_poly.pdbx_strand_id
1 'polypeptide(L)'
;ANESVSQYAADICSLLHKIDPDNTYPTQYRIREFTKGLNSQYVFFINLYQSEIFEKAISIAIETETGFKTTYNNLFTLTTSTISYNYELSMQSNTLTTNNTNINTT
;
A
#
# COMPACT_ATOMS: atom_id res chain seq x y z
N ALA A 1 9.29 3.45 -9.90
CA ALA A 1 8.68 4.79 -9.99
C ALA A 1 7.93 5.06 -8.69
N ASN A 2 8.05 6.26 -8.13
CA ASN A 2 7.41 6.68 -6.86
C ASN A 2 6.04 7.37 -7.10
N GLU A 3 5.48 7.27 -8.29
CA GLU A 3 4.16 7.83 -8.59
C GLU A 3 3.06 6.98 -7.97
N SER A 4 1.99 7.62 -7.48
CA SER A 4 0.82 6.91 -6.99
C SER A 4 0.00 6.37 -8.16
N VAL A 5 -0.78 5.32 -7.91
CA VAL A 5 -1.70 4.76 -8.93
C VAL A 5 -2.70 5.81 -9.40
N SER A 6 -3.14 6.70 -8.51
CA SER A 6 -4.04 7.80 -8.84
C SER A 6 -3.41 8.81 -9.81
N GLN A 7 -2.15 9.19 -9.59
CA GLN A 7 -1.44 10.11 -10.50
C GLN A 7 -1.23 9.48 -11.87
N TYR A 8 -0.75 8.23 -11.90
CA TYR A 8 -0.58 7.48 -13.13
C TYR A 8 -1.90 7.32 -13.91
N ALA A 9 -3.01 7.05 -13.22
CA ALA A 9 -4.33 6.95 -13.85
C ALA A 9 -4.75 8.28 -14.51
N ALA A 10 -4.51 9.41 -13.86
CA ALA A 10 -4.82 10.73 -14.42
C ALA A 10 -4.00 11.03 -15.68
N ASP A 11 -2.72 10.64 -15.69
CA ASP A 11 -1.83 10.82 -16.84
C ASP A 11 -2.29 9.95 -18.02
N ILE A 12 -2.64 8.69 -17.77
CA ILE A 12 -3.19 7.79 -18.79
C ILE A 12 -4.53 8.30 -19.34
N CYS A 13 -5.45 8.75 -18.48
CA CYS A 13 -6.71 9.36 -18.93
C CYS A 13 -6.46 10.55 -19.86
N SER A 14 -5.51 11.41 -19.50
CA SER A 14 -5.13 12.57 -20.31
C SER A 14 -4.52 12.17 -21.66
N LEU A 15 -3.68 11.13 -21.68
CA LEU A 15 -3.08 10.62 -22.91
C LEU A 15 -4.13 9.96 -23.82
N LEU A 16 -5.01 9.13 -23.27
CA LEU A 16 -6.09 8.50 -24.02
C LEU A 16 -7.03 9.54 -24.62
N HIS A 17 -7.40 10.57 -23.87
CA HIS A 17 -8.26 11.64 -24.38
C HIS A 17 -7.60 12.46 -25.50
N LYS A 18 -6.27 12.65 -25.46
CA LYS A 18 -5.53 13.34 -26.54
C LYS A 18 -5.54 12.59 -27.86
N ILE A 19 -5.55 11.25 -27.82
CA ILE A 19 -5.51 10.40 -29.02
C ILE A 19 -6.90 9.94 -29.47
N ASP A 20 -7.88 9.95 -28.58
CA ASP A 20 -9.26 9.53 -28.80
C ASP A 20 -10.23 10.40 -27.99
N PRO A 21 -10.45 11.66 -28.40
CA PRO A 21 -11.27 12.61 -27.66
C PRO A 21 -12.73 12.18 -27.56
N ASP A 22 -13.21 11.42 -28.55
CA ASP A 22 -14.58 10.94 -28.64
C ASP A 22 -14.81 9.59 -27.93
N ASN A 23 -13.78 9.04 -27.27
CA ASN A 23 -13.81 7.75 -26.57
C ASN A 23 -14.32 6.59 -27.44
N THR A 24 -13.86 6.53 -28.69
CA THR A 24 -14.22 5.50 -29.67
C THR A 24 -13.52 4.17 -29.41
N TYR A 25 -12.40 4.16 -28.69
CA TYR A 25 -11.68 2.94 -28.38
C TYR A 25 -12.48 2.04 -27.43
N PRO A 26 -12.49 0.71 -27.67
CA PRO A 26 -13.14 -0.24 -26.78
C PRO A 26 -12.63 -0.12 -25.34
N THR A 27 -13.51 -0.29 -24.35
CA THR A 27 -13.12 -0.26 -22.93
C THR A 27 -11.97 -1.21 -22.62
N GLN A 28 -11.97 -2.39 -23.22
CA GLN A 28 -10.90 -3.38 -23.05
C GLN A 28 -9.53 -2.87 -23.56
N TYR A 29 -9.53 -2.05 -24.63
CA TYR A 29 -8.31 -1.39 -25.09
C TYR A 29 -7.81 -0.38 -24.04
N ARG A 30 -8.70 0.48 -23.51
CA ARG A 30 -8.35 1.48 -22.50
C ARG A 30 -7.80 0.82 -21.23
N ILE A 31 -8.44 -0.26 -20.76
CA ILE A 31 -7.97 -1.07 -19.62
C ILE A 31 -6.59 -1.70 -19.92
N ARG A 32 -6.38 -2.22 -21.12
CA ARG A 32 -5.08 -2.77 -21.53
C ARG A 32 -3.99 -1.70 -21.53
N GLU A 33 -4.26 -0.51 -22.06
CA GLU A 33 -3.27 0.57 -22.06
C GLU A 33 -2.94 1.04 -20.64
N PHE A 34 -3.95 1.18 -19.78
CA PHE A 34 -3.75 1.52 -18.38
C PHE A 34 -2.90 0.47 -17.64
N THR A 35 -3.14 -0.82 -17.85
CA THR A 35 -2.43 -1.90 -17.14
C THR A 35 -0.97 -2.08 -17.53
N LYS A 36 -0.51 -1.56 -18.69
CA LYS A 36 0.89 -1.71 -19.15
C LYS A 36 1.94 -1.11 -18.22
N GLY A 37 1.64 0.02 -17.59
CA GLY A 37 2.55 0.71 -16.67
C GLY A 37 2.36 0.35 -15.20
N LEU A 38 1.34 -0.47 -14.87
CA LEU A 38 1.05 -0.85 -13.49
C LEU A 38 1.93 -1.99 -13.00
N ASN A 39 2.18 -2.01 -11.69
CA ASN A 39 2.74 -3.18 -11.02
C ASN A 39 1.83 -4.40 -11.22
N SER A 40 2.42 -5.58 -11.41
CA SER A 40 1.70 -6.83 -11.65
C SER A 40 0.68 -7.18 -10.56
N GLN A 41 0.89 -6.72 -9.32
CA GLN A 41 -0.06 -6.91 -8.23
C GLN A 41 -1.38 -6.19 -8.50
N TYR A 42 -1.34 -4.93 -8.97
CA TYR A 42 -2.54 -4.18 -9.32
C TYR A 42 -3.26 -4.82 -10.52
N VAL A 43 -2.50 -5.23 -11.53
CA VAL A 43 -3.03 -5.89 -12.73
C VAL A 43 -3.75 -7.19 -12.38
N PHE A 44 -3.21 -7.97 -11.43
CA PHE A 44 -3.87 -9.18 -10.94
C PHE A 44 -5.28 -8.91 -10.41
N PHE A 45 -5.44 -7.91 -9.54
CA PHE A 45 -6.76 -7.58 -8.98
C PHE A 45 -7.71 -7.01 -10.04
N ILE A 46 -7.24 -6.16 -10.94
CA ILE A 46 -8.05 -5.65 -12.05
C ILE A 46 -8.62 -6.80 -12.90
N ASN A 47 -7.79 -7.80 -13.22
CA ASN A 47 -8.20 -8.96 -14.01
C ASN A 47 -9.13 -9.90 -13.22
N LEU A 48 -8.86 -10.09 -11.92
CA LEU A 48 -9.68 -10.93 -11.04
C LEU A 48 -11.13 -10.44 -10.98
N TYR A 49 -11.33 -9.12 -10.91
CA TYR A 49 -12.66 -8.51 -10.84
C TYR A 49 -13.30 -8.24 -12.20
N GLN A 50 -12.65 -8.65 -13.31
CA GLN A 50 -13.18 -8.60 -14.68
C GLN A 50 -13.90 -7.29 -15.00
N SER A 51 -13.19 -6.16 -14.84
CA SER A 51 -13.80 -4.86 -15.05
C SER A 51 -14.22 -4.65 -16.51
N GLU A 52 -15.52 -4.48 -16.77
CA GLU A 52 -16.04 -4.09 -18.08
C GLU A 52 -16.10 -2.57 -18.28
N ILE A 53 -15.74 -1.80 -17.25
CA ILE A 53 -15.77 -0.34 -17.20
C ILE A 53 -14.37 0.17 -16.88
N PHE A 54 -13.87 1.14 -17.63
CA PHE A 54 -12.51 1.64 -17.47
C PHE A 54 -12.29 2.29 -16.10
N GLU A 55 -13.24 3.11 -15.67
CA GLU A 55 -13.23 3.82 -14.40
C GLU A 55 -13.21 2.85 -13.20
N LYS A 56 -13.87 1.70 -13.35
CA LYS A 56 -13.85 0.66 -12.33
C LYS A 56 -12.50 -0.06 -12.24
N ALA A 57 -11.78 -0.22 -13.36
CA ALA A 57 -10.41 -0.74 -13.34
C ALA A 57 -9.46 0.22 -12.60
N ILE A 58 -9.65 1.54 -12.78
CA ILE A 58 -8.92 2.57 -12.03
C ILE A 58 -9.25 2.48 -10.53
N SER A 59 -10.53 2.37 -10.15
CA SER A 59 -10.93 2.25 -8.74
C SER A 59 -10.28 1.05 -8.06
N ILE A 60 -10.31 -0.12 -8.70
CA ILE A 60 -9.69 -1.35 -8.18
C ILE A 60 -8.19 -1.14 -7.94
N ALA A 61 -7.50 -0.50 -8.87
CA ALA A 61 -6.06 -0.24 -8.75
C ALA A 61 -5.75 0.69 -7.56
N ILE A 62 -6.53 1.74 -7.38
CA ILE A 62 -6.39 2.71 -6.28
C ILE A 62 -6.72 2.06 -4.92
N GLU A 63 -7.80 1.28 -4.86
CA GLU A 63 -8.20 0.53 -3.67
C GLU A 63 -7.11 -0.47 -3.27
N THR A 64 -6.53 -1.15 -4.26
CA THR A 64 -5.43 -2.08 -4.04
C THR A 64 -4.19 -1.38 -3.51
N GLU A 65 -3.79 -0.24 -4.10
CA GLU A 65 -2.67 0.57 -3.60
C GLU A 65 -2.92 1.01 -2.14
N THR A 66 -4.12 1.48 -1.85
CA THR A 66 -4.53 1.94 -0.52
C THR A 66 -4.51 0.79 0.49
N GLY A 67 -5.02 -0.38 0.09
CA GLY A 67 -5.00 -1.60 0.89
C GLY A 67 -3.58 -2.00 1.26
N PHE A 68 -2.67 -2.09 0.29
CA PHE A 68 -1.27 -2.42 0.57
C PHE A 68 -0.62 -1.40 1.50
N LYS A 69 -0.74 -0.10 1.21
CA LYS A 69 -0.18 0.96 2.08
C LYS A 69 -0.69 0.83 3.51
N THR A 70 -1.98 0.57 3.68
CA THR A 70 -2.60 0.38 5.01
C THR A 70 -2.04 -0.85 5.71
N THR A 71 -1.97 -2.00 5.04
CA THR A 71 -1.39 -3.23 5.61
C THR A 71 0.06 -3.04 6.03
N TYR A 72 0.89 -2.40 5.19
CA TYR A 72 2.28 -2.10 5.52
C TYR A 72 2.40 -1.15 6.72
N ASN A 73 1.59 -0.09 6.76
CA ASN A 73 1.58 0.86 7.89
C ASN A 73 1.16 0.19 9.20
N ASN A 74 0.16 -0.70 9.16
CA ASN A 74 -0.29 -1.46 10.31
C ASN A 74 0.81 -2.40 10.82
N LEU A 75 1.48 -3.12 9.90
CA LEU A 75 2.59 -3.99 10.25
C LEU A 75 3.74 -3.20 10.88
N PHE A 76 4.11 -2.07 10.28
CA PHE A 76 5.14 -1.18 10.80
C PHE A 76 4.80 -0.69 12.21
N THR A 77 3.56 -0.26 12.43
CA THR A 77 3.09 0.20 13.75
C THR A 77 3.18 -0.92 14.79
N LEU A 78 2.74 -2.14 14.44
CA LEU A 78 2.81 -3.29 15.34
C LEU A 78 4.27 -3.60 15.73
N THR A 79 5.16 -3.68 14.74
CA THR A 79 6.58 -3.98 15.00
C THR A 79 7.23 -2.93 15.90
N THR A 80 6.93 -1.65 15.66
CA THR A 80 7.46 -0.55 16.48
C THR A 80 6.96 -0.63 17.91
N SER A 81 5.65 -0.87 18.10
CA SER A 81 5.06 -1.03 19.43
C SER A 81 5.64 -2.22 20.19
N THR A 82 5.87 -3.35 19.52
CA THR A 82 6.50 -4.53 20.14
C THR A 82 7.94 -4.24 20.57
N ILE A 83 8.71 -3.52 19.75
CA ILE A 83 10.08 -3.12 20.10
C ILE A 83 10.09 -2.21 21.33
N SER A 84 9.22 -1.19 21.36
CA SER A 84 9.11 -0.28 22.50
C SER A 84 8.74 -1.02 23.79
N TYR A 85 7.76 -1.94 23.72
CA TYR A 85 7.37 -2.74 24.88
C TYR A 85 8.51 -3.61 25.43
N ASN A 86 9.26 -4.28 24.54
CA ASN A 86 10.41 -5.09 24.95
C ASN A 86 11.53 -4.25 25.56
N TYR A 87 11.74 -3.03 25.04
CA TYR A 87 12.69 -2.09 25.61
C TYR A 87 12.29 -1.67 27.03
N GLU A 88 11.03 -1.29 27.26
CA GLU A 88 10.51 -0.94 28.59
C GLU A 88 10.64 -2.09 29.59
N LEU A 89 10.29 -3.32 29.18
CA LEU A 89 10.48 -4.51 30.01
C LEU A 89 11.95 -4.72 30.41
N SER A 90 12.88 -4.51 29.47
CA SER A 90 14.31 -4.63 29.77
C SER A 90 14.78 -3.61 30.82
N MET A 91 14.28 -2.38 30.75
CA MET A 91 14.59 -1.33 31.72
C MET A 91 14.02 -1.65 33.11
N GLN A 92 12.79 -2.17 33.16
CA GLN A 92 12.16 -2.62 34.42
C GLN A 92 12.93 -3.81 35.04
N SER A 93 13.34 -4.79 34.23
CA SER A 93 14.13 -5.94 34.69
C SER A 93 15.49 -5.52 35.26
N ASN A 94 16.17 -4.58 34.60
CA ASN A 94 17.43 -4.02 35.10
C ASN A 94 17.24 -3.29 36.44
N THR A 95 16.15 -2.53 36.59
CA THR A 95 15.82 -1.83 37.83
C THR A 95 15.58 -2.82 38.97
N LEU A 96 14.79 -3.87 38.73
CA LEU A 96 14.53 -4.93 39.71
C LEU A 96 15.81 -5.66 40.12
N THR A 97 16.67 -5.97 39.15
CA THR A 97 17.97 -6.63 39.41
C THR A 97 18.85 -5.75 40.29
N THR A 98 18.97 -4.46 39.96
CA THR A 98 19.75 -3.48 40.74
C THR A 98 19.23 -3.35 42.17
N ASN A 99 17.89 -3.28 42.34
CA ASN A 99 17.27 -3.20 43.66
C ASN A 99 17.54 -4.46 44.50
N ASN A 100 17.43 -5.66 43.91
CA ASN A 100 17.73 -6.91 44.60
C ASN A 100 19.21 -7.03 45.00
N THR A 101 20.14 -6.56 44.16
CA THR A 101 21.56 -6.53 44.52
C THR A 101 21.80 -5.63 45.73
N ASN A 102 21.21 -4.43 45.75
CA ASN A 102 21.36 -3.49 46.85
C ASN A 102 20.83 -4.04 48.17
N ILE A 103 19.68 -4.73 48.16
CA ILE A 103 19.09 -5.37 49.35
C ILE A 103 19.99 -6.47 49.91
N ASN A 104 20.62 -7.28 49.04
CA ASN A 104 21.46 -8.40 49.47
C ASN A 104 22.86 -7.99 49.95
N THR A 105 23.26 -6.73 49.78
CA THR A 105 24.56 -6.20 50.19
C THR A 105 24.54 -5.35 51.47
N THR A 106 23.35 -5.12 52.05
CA THR A 106 23.12 -4.46 53.36
C THR A 106 22.77 -5.47 54.43
#